data_AF-A0A846DFH3-F1
#
_entry.id   AF-A0A846DFH3-F1
#
_cell.length_a   1.000
_cell.length_b   1.000
_cell.length_c   1.000
_cell.angle_alpha   90.00
_cell.angle_beta   90.00
_cell.angle_gamma   90.00
#
_symmetry.space_group_name_H-M   'P 1'
#
loop_
_entity.id
_entity.type
_entity.pdbx_description
1 polymer ?
#
loop_
_entity_poly.entity_id
_entity_poly.type
_entity_poly.pdbx_seq_one_letter_code
_entity_poly.pdbx_strand_id
1 'polypeptide(L)'
;MAGATEVQTFEWIQTRSVINRTVIEVLSNELDIGEAEAIALALELKADQLLIDERRCRIIADRINLKYIGILGVLIEAKSQGLVPLVKPLVDDLINQAGFWIADSLYKSVLEAVNEKTTI
;
A
#
# COMPACT_ATOMS: atom_id res chain seq x y z
N MET A 1 11.12 13.73 -6.31
CA MET A 1 9.66 13.52 -6.12
C MET A 1 9.35 13.84 -4.68
N ALA A 2 8.18 14.44 -4.39
CA ALA A 2 7.75 14.63 -3.00
C ALA A 2 7.71 13.28 -2.27
N GLY A 3 8.19 13.22 -1.02
CA GLY A 3 8.23 12.01 -0.19
C GLY A 3 9.51 11.17 -0.33
N ALA A 4 10.12 11.09 -1.52
CA ALA A 4 11.29 10.23 -1.74
C ALA A 4 12.55 10.74 -1.02
N THR A 5 12.68 12.05 -0.83
CA THR A 5 13.81 12.65 -0.09
C THR A 5 13.63 12.43 1.40
N GLU A 6 12.41 12.62 1.90
CA GLU A 6 12.04 12.45 3.30
C GLU A 6 12.22 11.00 3.74
N VAL A 7 11.78 10.05 2.91
CA VAL A 7 11.89 8.61 3.16
C VAL A 7 13.35 8.16 3.34
N GLN A 8 14.29 8.76 2.62
CA GLN A 8 15.72 8.44 2.73
C GLN A 8 16.32 8.84 4.08
N THR A 9 15.68 9.73 4.83
CA THR A 9 16.18 10.21 6.13
C THR A 9 15.83 9.29 7.29
N PHE A 10 14.94 8.31 7.09
CA PHE A 10 14.52 7.40 8.15
C PHE A 10 15.40 6.14 8.20
N GLU A 11 16.06 5.91 9.35
CA GLU A 11 16.96 4.75 9.54
C GLU A 11 16.25 3.39 9.43
N TRP A 12 14.95 3.36 9.71
CA TRP A 12 14.15 2.14 9.65
C TRP A 12 13.75 1.74 8.22
N ILE A 13 13.94 2.64 7.23
CA ILE A 13 13.70 2.35 5.82
C ILE A 13 15.03 1.96 5.17
N GLN A 14 15.09 0.74 4.66
CA GLN A 14 16.29 0.19 4.04
C GLN A 14 16.04 -0.14 2.58
N THR A 15 16.95 0.27 1.70
CA THR A 15 16.94 -0.15 0.29
C THR A 15 17.62 -1.52 0.16
N ARG A 16 17.03 -2.39 -0.66
CA ARG A 16 17.56 -3.72 -0.97
C ARG A 16 17.45 -3.96 -2.47
N SER A 17 18.50 -4.50 -3.06
CA SER A 17 18.47 -4.94 -4.46
C SER A 17 17.88 -6.33 -4.56
N VAL A 18 17.02 -6.55 -5.56
CA VAL A 18 16.46 -7.86 -5.89
C VAL A 18 17.52 -8.71 -6.58
N ILE A 19 17.64 -9.98 -6.17
CA ILE A 19 18.63 -10.91 -6.71
C ILE A 19 18.03 -11.73 -7.87
N ASN A 20 16.78 -12.16 -7.74
CA ASN A 20 16.06 -13.02 -8.66
C ASN A 20 15.44 -12.21 -9.80
N ARG A 21 16.26 -11.93 -10.81
CA ARG A 21 15.85 -11.24 -12.03
C ARG A 21 14.81 -12.01 -12.85
N THR A 22 14.79 -13.35 -12.77
CA THR A 22 13.80 -14.17 -13.48
C THR A 22 12.36 -13.87 -13.05
N VAL A 23 12.13 -13.68 -11.74
CA VAL A 23 10.79 -13.30 -11.24
C VAL A 23 10.38 -11.94 -11.79
N ILE A 24 11.29 -10.97 -11.80
CA ILE A 24 11.04 -9.64 -12.35
C ILE A 24 10.67 -9.72 -13.83
N GLU A 25 11.44 -10.46 -14.65
CA GLU A 25 11.18 -10.63 -16.08
C GLU A 25 9.81 -11.24 -16.37
N VAL A 26 9.40 -12.25 -15.60
CA VAL A 26 8.07 -12.87 -15.74
C VAL A 26 6.97 -11.88 -15.39
N LEU A 27 7.09 -11.18 -14.25
CA LEU A 27 6.09 -10.23 -13.77
C LEU A 27 6.01 -8.96 -14.62
N SER A 28 7.10 -8.54 -15.27
CA SER A 28 7.16 -7.35 -16.14
C SER A 28 6.27 -7.45 -17.39
N ASN A 29 5.71 -8.64 -17.68
CA ASN A 29 4.71 -8.79 -18.74
C ASN A 29 3.34 -8.22 -18.37
N GLU A 30 3.04 -8.13 -17.07
CA GLU A 30 1.75 -7.68 -16.54
C GLU A 30 1.84 -6.41 -15.68
N LEU A 31 2.99 -6.19 -15.05
CA LEU A 31 3.29 -5.09 -14.13
C LEU A 31 4.38 -4.17 -14.69
N ASP A 32 4.42 -2.94 -14.20
CA ASP A 32 5.62 -2.12 -14.37
C ASP A 32 6.79 -2.70 -13.55
N ILE A 33 7.99 -2.25 -13.90
CA ILE A 33 9.23 -2.79 -13.33
C ILE A 33 9.33 -2.56 -11.82
N GLY A 34 8.79 -1.45 -11.29
CA GLY A 34 8.87 -1.14 -9.86
C GLY A 34 7.98 -2.08 -9.04
N GLU A 35 6.76 -2.32 -9.49
CA GLU A 35 5.84 -3.27 -8.86
C GLU A 35 6.35 -4.72 -8.97
N ALA A 36 6.92 -5.09 -10.12
CA ALA A 36 7.56 -6.40 -10.31
C ALA A 36 8.75 -6.60 -9.34
N GLU A 37 9.60 -5.58 -9.18
CA GLU A 37 10.70 -5.58 -8.21
C GLU A 37 10.21 -5.66 -6.76
N ALA A 38 9.13 -4.96 -6.42
CA ALA A 38 8.54 -4.98 -5.08
C ALA A 38 8.02 -6.38 -4.71
N ILE A 39 7.27 -7.04 -5.60
CA ILE A 39 6.83 -8.44 -5.39
C ILE A 39 8.04 -9.37 -5.28
N ALA A 40 8.99 -9.29 -6.21
CA ALA A 40 10.16 -10.16 -6.21
C ALA A 40 10.96 -10.02 -4.90
N LEU A 41 11.18 -8.79 -4.44
CA LEU A 41 11.87 -8.53 -3.17
C LEU A 41 11.10 -9.09 -1.98
N ALA A 42 9.78 -8.92 -1.93
CA ALA A 42 8.94 -9.44 -0.86
C ALA A 42 9.01 -10.97 -0.77
N LEU A 43 9.03 -11.66 -1.91
CA LEU A 43 9.20 -13.11 -1.96
C LEU A 43 10.59 -13.55 -1.48
N GLU A 44 11.64 -12.86 -1.91
CA GLU A 44 13.03 -13.14 -1.49
C GLU A 44 13.23 -12.99 0.02
N LEU A 45 12.70 -11.90 0.58
CA LEU A 45 12.80 -11.60 2.00
C LEU A 45 11.83 -12.44 2.84
N LYS A 46 10.89 -13.17 2.21
CA LYS A 46 9.75 -13.78 2.88
C LYS A 46 9.03 -12.76 3.76
N ALA A 47 8.80 -11.58 3.20
CA ALA A 47 8.19 -10.47 3.91
C ALA A 47 6.82 -10.85 4.47
N ASP A 48 6.53 -10.42 5.69
CA ASP A 48 5.24 -10.65 6.32
C ASP A 48 4.11 -9.90 5.60
N GLN A 49 4.44 -8.78 4.96
CA GLN A 49 3.51 -7.86 4.33
C GLN A 49 4.19 -7.08 3.19
N LEU A 50 3.48 -6.87 2.09
CA LEU A 50 3.87 -5.97 1.00
C LEU A 50 2.95 -4.74 0.94
N LEU A 51 3.50 -3.53 0.81
CA LEU A 51 2.71 -2.32 0.61
C LEU A 51 2.44 -2.14 -0.89
N ILE A 52 1.17 -2.17 -1.31
CA ILE A 52 0.77 -2.11 -2.72
C ILE A 52 -0.46 -1.21 -2.88
N ASP A 53 -0.38 -0.25 -3.81
CA ASP A 53 -1.52 0.60 -4.15
C ASP A 53 -2.05 0.43 -5.58
N GLU A 54 -1.36 -0.35 -6.42
CA GLU A 54 -1.81 -0.66 -7.78
C GLU A 54 -2.67 -1.95 -7.82
N ARG A 55 -3.76 -1.93 -8.60
CA ARG A 55 -4.77 -2.99 -8.62
C ARG A 55 -4.26 -4.30 -9.22
N ARG A 56 -3.51 -4.27 -10.32
CA ARG A 56 -2.95 -5.49 -10.95
C ARG A 56 -1.94 -6.16 -10.03
N CYS A 57 -1.10 -5.38 -9.34
CA CYS A 57 -0.13 -5.87 -8.37
C CYS A 57 -0.83 -6.59 -7.21
N ARG A 58 -1.95 -6.05 -6.70
CA ARG A 58 -2.80 -6.75 -5.70
C ARG A 58 -3.34 -8.10 -6.20
N ILE A 59 -3.84 -8.15 -7.44
CA ILE A 59 -4.34 -9.39 -8.04
C ILE A 59 -3.24 -10.45 -8.12
N ILE A 60 -2.01 -10.05 -8.47
CA ILE A 60 -0.88 -10.98 -8.54
C ILE A 60 -0.46 -11.42 -7.13
N ALA A 61 -0.37 -10.51 -6.17
CA ALA A 61 -0.06 -10.82 -4.78
C ALA A 61 -1.07 -11.84 -4.20
N ASP A 62 -2.37 -11.66 -4.45
CA ASP A 62 -3.41 -12.64 -4.10
C ASP A 62 -3.17 -14.02 -4.72
N ARG A 63 -2.89 -14.07 -6.03
CA ARG A 63 -2.66 -15.35 -6.76
C ARG A 63 -1.50 -16.15 -6.18
N ILE A 64 -0.49 -15.48 -5.65
CA ILE A 64 0.70 -16.11 -5.06
C ILE A 64 0.63 -16.20 -3.53
N ASN A 65 -0.51 -15.88 -2.92
CA ASN A 65 -0.72 -15.83 -1.46
C ASN A 65 0.28 -14.93 -0.71
N LEU A 66 0.75 -13.86 -1.35
CA LEU A 66 1.56 -12.84 -0.70
C LEU A 66 0.63 -11.82 -0.03
N LYS A 67 0.77 -11.68 1.30
CA LYS A 67 0.00 -10.70 2.05
C LYS A 67 0.37 -9.29 1.61
N TYR A 68 -0.64 -8.47 1.32
CA TYR A 68 -0.44 -7.08 0.98
C TYR A 68 -1.37 -6.15 1.75
N ILE A 69 -0.95 -4.90 1.91
CA ILE A 69 -1.73 -3.82 2.51
C ILE A 69 -1.64 -2.60 1.59
N GLY A 70 -2.73 -1.85 1.48
CA GLY A 70 -2.73 -0.54 0.83
C GLY A 70 -2.75 0.59 1.85
N ILE A 71 -2.61 1.84 1.39
CA ILE A 71 -2.59 3.01 2.28
C ILE A 71 -3.82 3.09 3.21
N LEU A 72 -5.00 2.73 2.71
CA LEU A 72 -6.23 2.71 3.51
C LEU A 72 -6.19 1.65 4.61
N GLY A 73 -5.60 0.48 4.34
CA GLY A 73 -5.38 -0.54 5.36
C GLY A 73 -4.42 -0.07 6.45
N VAL A 74 -3.36 0.67 6.07
CA VAL A 74 -2.42 1.29 7.01
C VAL A 74 -3.14 2.28 7.93
N LEU A 75 -4.05 3.10 7.39
CA LEU A 75 -4.83 4.05 8.20
C LEU A 75 -5.78 3.34 9.18
N ILE A 76 -6.44 2.26 8.74
CA ILE A 76 -7.29 1.44 9.61
C ILE A 76 -6.46 0.85 10.76
N GLU A 77 -5.31 0.27 10.46
CA GLU A 77 -4.41 -0.31 11.45
C GLU A 77 -3.83 0.74 12.40
N ALA A 78 -3.45 1.92 11.88
CA ALA A 78 -2.99 3.01 12.72
C ALA A 78 -4.06 3.44 13.74
N LYS A 79 -5.34 3.44 13.34
CA LYS A 79 -6.44 3.73 14.27
C LYS A 79 -6.69 2.59 15.25
N SER A 80 -6.62 1.33 14.83
CA SER A 80 -6.78 0.17 15.73
C SER A 80 -5.73 0.17 16.84
N GLN A 81 -4.52 0.65 16.53
CA GLN A 81 -3.41 0.83 17.46
C GLN A 81 -3.45 2.16 18.25
N GLY A 82 -4.42 3.04 18.00
CA GLY A 82 -4.54 4.33 18.68
C GLY A 82 -3.49 5.37 18.28
N LEU A 83 -2.77 5.16 17.16
CA LEU A 83 -1.76 6.09 16.65
C LEU A 83 -2.38 7.32 15.99
N VAL A 84 -3.60 7.17 15.45
CA VAL A 84 -4.39 8.28 14.90
C VAL A 84 -5.80 8.27 15.51
N PRO A 85 -6.37 9.44 15.85
CA PRO A 85 -7.68 9.52 16.48
C PRO A 85 -8.83 9.30 15.49
N LEU A 86 -8.66 9.73 14.23
CA LEU A 86 -9.67 9.67 13.18
C LEU A 86 -9.02 9.32 11.84
N VAL A 87 -9.70 8.48 11.06
CA VAL A 87 -9.27 8.07 9.71
C VAL A 87 -9.93 8.93 8.64
N LYS A 88 -11.19 9.34 8.83
CA LYS A 88 -11.94 10.12 7.83
C LYS A 88 -11.16 11.36 7.34
N PRO A 89 -10.60 12.23 8.21
CA PRO A 89 -9.89 13.42 7.72
C PRO A 89 -8.66 13.05 6.87
N LEU A 90 -7.97 11.96 7.22
CA LEU A 90 -6.80 11.50 6.47
C LEU A 90 -7.21 10.95 5.10
N VAL A 91 -8.33 10.23 5.02
CA VAL A 91 -8.89 9.75 3.75
C VAL A 91 -9.40 10.91 2.89
N ASP A 92 -10.05 11.91 3.51
CA ASP A 92 -10.48 13.13 2.83
C ASP A 92 -9.27 13.89 2.25
N ASP A 93 -8.16 13.97 2.99
CA ASP A 93 -6.93 14.62 2.53
C ASP A 93 -6.26 13.85 1.38
N LEU A 94 -6.30 12.52 1.40
CA LEU A 94 -5.84 11.71 0.28
C LEU A 94 -6.60 12.05 -1.01
N ILE A 95 -7.92 12.21 -0.92
CA ILE A 95 -8.77 12.53 -2.08
C ILE A 95 -8.56 13.99 -2.52
N ASN A 96 -8.71 14.93 -1.59
CA ASN A 96 -8.85 16.36 -1.89
C ASN A 96 -7.51 17.07 -2.10
N GLN A 97 -6.44 16.60 -1.44
CA GLN A 97 -5.13 17.25 -1.48
C GLN A 97 -4.11 16.44 -2.29
N ALA A 98 -4.11 15.12 -2.15
CA ALA A 98 -3.14 14.25 -2.81
C ALA A 98 -3.66 13.64 -4.14
N GLY A 99 -4.94 13.82 -4.47
CA GLY A 99 -5.51 13.40 -5.75
C GLY A 99 -5.77 11.90 -5.88
N PHE A 100 -5.89 11.17 -4.77
CA PHE A 100 -6.22 9.75 -4.78
C PHE A 100 -7.66 9.53 -5.23
N TRP A 101 -7.85 8.61 -6.16
CA TRP A 101 -9.18 8.14 -6.52
C TRP A 101 -9.59 6.98 -5.60
N ILE A 102 -10.64 7.20 -4.81
CA ILE A 102 -11.21 6.20 -3.91
C ILE A 102 -12.69 6.08 -4.27
N ALA A 103 -13.12 4.87 -4.63
CA ALA A 103 -14.53 4.62 -4.90
C ALA A 103 -15.37 4.83 -3.63
N ASP A 104 -16.55 5.43 -3.76
CA ASP A 104 -17.47 5.69 -2.65
C ASP A 104 -17.76 4.44 -1.79
N SER A 105 -17.86 3.27 -2.42
CA SER A 105 -18.06 2.01 -1.71
C SER A 105 -16.88 1.64 -0.83
N LEU A 106 -15.65 1.84 -1.31
CA LEU A 106 -14.43 1.59 -0.55
C LEU A 106 -14.28 2.61 0.57
N TYR A 107 -14.55 3.89 0.29
CA TYR A 107 -14.56 4.95 1.29
C TYR A 107 -15.51 4.62 2.45
N LYS A 108 -16.76 4.27 2.15
CA LYS A 108 -17.75 3.87 3.17
C LYS A 108 -17.29 2.64 3.95
N SER A 109 -16.77 1.62 3.27
CA SER A 109 -16.26 0.40 3.91
C SER A 109 -15.12 0.70 4.89
N VAL A 110 -14.22 1.64 4.54
CA VAL A 110 -13.14 2.09 5.44
C VAL A 110 -13.71 2.75 6.68
N LEU A 111 -14.66 3.67 6.53
CA LEU A 111 -15.26 4.37 7.68
C LEU A 111 -16.03 3.41 8.59
N GLU A 112 -16.79 2.48 8.02
CA GLU A 112 -17.49 1.43 8.74
C GLU A 112 -16.52 0.55 9.54
N ALA A 113 -15.40 0.14 8.93
CA ALA A 113 -14.38 -0.67 9.58
C ALA A 113 -13.76 0.00 10.82
N VAL A 114 -13.81 1.33 10.90
CA VAL A 114 -13.28 2.10 12.03
C VAL A 114 -14.34 2.84 12.85
N ASN A 115 -15.61 2.47 12.68
CA ASN A 115 -16.76 3.06 13.37
C ASN A 115 -16.88 4.59 13.23
N GLU A 116 -16.53 5.12 12.05
CA GLU A 116 -16.72 6.53 11.70
C GLU A 116 -17.93 6.71 10.77
N LYS A 117 -18.56 7.88 10.84
CA LYS A 117 -19.77 8.17 10.05
C LYS A 117 -19.42 8.84 8.72
N THR A 118 -20.09 8.41 7.66
CA THR A 118 -20.20 9.20 6.43
C THR A 118 -21.10 10.39 6.73
N THR A 119 -20.55 11.58 6.94
CA THR A 119 -21.36 12.80 7.06
C THR A 119 -22.08 13.02 5.72
N ILE A 120 -23.42 13.07 5.77
CA ILE A 120 -24.31 13.43 4.65
C ILE A 120 -24.23 14.94 4.43
#